data_AF-A0AAJ1CRM2-F1
#
_entry.id   AF-A0AAJ1CRM2-F1
#
_cell.length_a   1.000
_cell.length_b   1.000
_cell.length_c   1.000
_cell.angle_alpha   90.00
_cell.angle_beta   90.00
_cell.angle_gamma   90.00
#
_symmetry.space_group_name_H-M   'P 1'
#
loop_
_entity.id
_entity.type
_entity.pdbx_description
1 polymer ?
#
loop_
_entity_poly.entity_id
_entity_poly.type
_entity_poly.pdbx_seq_one_letter_code
_entity_poly.pdbx_strand_id
1 'polypeptide(L)'
;MKINGENLSNLKEKNSRKALSKTLLKVVIISILIVVISYLVLIVSVSKMKSDYNFNQEILNNGQKYEKSIYIKYKDKIYACVYGESYQLDNVDIGSFKVLDSMDYSDSCVAVDKNNVYFGNQIVSDLDPNKLYTVGNDYYSDGINSYFCLDTFEKNEDLANKSKIRQYIEYYFFKGEKPQEYSYPFKKVETTKTLKAIKDLRYLASDGEKVYYKGELIKDADLDTLKAVSKYNDDYFYDKNNVYYKTKTLDLSSNENLDLVSVEQGERIYLYDEINGNVSLEEYVFNKKYIPYQVLGIDSGHVKDLMFVSKDGIFFYNFETKEEERVGDNIFKGKITNILSSVISDDKNIYYLQSYNIYKKKRTKHGYRDILVSKNIGIFSLGEKKDWEKIKDIDSGTTGQVWRKGNKYYYFDNLGIDQLIDDVVYEIKDNRTLEKLLDIKYISTDEIREFVRDKKLIAFKGEEVTRASIKYKESHKAEIFLTVFFTIFIGIHVLILYLKWRKVKLETKEIDEEIKRQNKKIEPLIKSYNDKKE
;
A
#
# COMPACT_ATOMS: atom_id res chain seq x y z
N MET A 1 13.50 42.22 -75.70
CA MET A 1 13.00 40.84 -75.52
C MET A 1 13.01 40.53 -74.03
N LYS A 2 11.88 40.73 -73.35
CA LYS A 2 11.72 40.45 -71.92
C LYS A 2 10.83 39.21 -71.82
N ILE A 3 11.21 38.30 -70.91
CA ILE A 3 10.38 37.36 -70.12
C ILE A 3 10.88 35.91 -70.17
N ASN A 4 11.27 35.47 -68.96
CA ASN A 4 11.28 34.12 -68.40
C ASN A 4 12.41 33.14 -68.76
N GLY A 5 13.61 33.43 -68.24
CA GLY A 5 14.56 32.40 -67.82
C GLY A 5 14.33 31.99 -66.37
N GLU A 6 13.17 31.43 -66.01
CA GLU A 6 13.10 30.61 -64.79
C GLU A 6 13.85 29.31 -65.08
N ASN A 7 15.09 29.23 -64.60
CA ASN A 7 15.98 28.08 -64.74
C ASN A 7 15.24 26.77 -64.41
N LEU A 8 15.26 25.77 -65.30
CA LEU A 8 14.57 24.49 -65.14
C LEU A 8 15.01 23.74 -63.85
N SER A 9 16.25 23.99 -63.39
CA SER A 9 16.79 23.56 -62.10
C SER A 9 16.08 24.20 -60.90
N ASN A 10 15.83 25.53 -60.94
CA ASN A 10 15.05 26.24 -59.94
C ASN A 10 13.60 25.73 -59.89
N LEU A 11 13.03 25.31 -61.03
CA LEU A 11 11.67 24.77 -61.08
C LEU A 11 11.59 23.35 -60.47
N LYS A 12 12.55 22.46 -60.78
CA LYS A 12 12.66 21.12 -60.18
C LYS A 12 12.94 21.19 -58.67
N GLU A 13 13.85 22.05 -58.23
CA GLU A 13 14.17 22.26 -56.80
C GLU A 13 13.00 22.89 -56.03
N LYS A 14 12.28 23.85 -56.63
CA LYS A 14 11.06 24.44 -56.06
C LYS A 14 9.94 23.40 -55.95
N ASN A 15 9.85 22.46 -56.91
CA ASN A 15 8.87 21.37 -56.90
C ASN A 15 9.23 20.25 -55.91
N SER A 16 10.51 19.88 -55.75
CA SER A 16 10.94 18.89 -54.74
C SER A 16 10.82 19.45 -53.31
N ARG A 17 11.23 20.71 -53.07
CA ARG A 17 10.96 21.42 -51.80
C ARG A 17 9.47 21.54 -51.51
N LYS A 18 8.62 21.79 -52.53
CA LYS A 18 7.14 21.75 -52.40
C LYS A 18 6.63 20.36 -52.01
N ALA A 19 7.11 19.30 -52.66
CA ALA A 19 6.70 17.92 -52.34
C ALA A 19 7.14 17.51 -50.93
N LEU A 20 8.37 17.85 -50.51
CA LEU A 20 8.89 17.62 -49.16
C LEU A 20 8.14 18.43 -48.09
N SER A 21 7.79 19.68 -48.38
CA SER A 21 6.94 20.51 -47.50
C SER A 21 5.54 19.92 -47.33
N LYS A 22 4.97 19.32 -48.39
CA LYS A 22 3.68 18.60 -48.33
C LYS A 22 3.77 17.34 -47.48
N THR A 23 4.85 16.57 -47.55
CA THR A 23 5.03 15.36 -46.72
C THR A 23 5.22 15.71 -45.24
N LEU A 24 5.97 16.78 -44.93
CA LEU A 24 6.10 17.30 -43.56
C LEU A 24 4.79 17.85 -43.03
N LEU A 25 4.06 18.59 -43.86
CA LEU A 25 2.73 19.07 -43.52
C LEU A 25 1.80 17.89 -43.23
N LYS A 26 1.86 16.79 -44.00
CA LYS A 26 1.12 15.56 -43.70
C LYS A 26 1.51 14.93 -42.37
N VAL A 27 2.80 14.80 -42.06
CA VAL A 27 3.26 14.24 -40.77
C VAL A 27 2.82 15.14 -39.60
N VAL A 28 2.97 16.46 -39.72
CA VAL A 28 2.51 17.41 -38.70
C VAL A 28 0.99 17.35 -38.54
N ILE A 29 0.23 17.27 -39.63
CA ILE A 29 -1.22 17.09 -39.60
C ILE A 29 -1.58 15.76 -38.91
N ILE A 30 -0.88 14.66 -39.21
CA ILE A 30 -1.11 13.35 -38.57
C ILE A 30 -0.78 13.43 -37.08
N SER A 31 0.34 14.06 -36.69
CA SER A 31 0.70 14.23 -35.28
C SER A 31 -0.31 15.09 -34.52
N ILE A 32 -0.76 16.20 -35.13
CA ILE A 32 -1.83 17.04 -34.57
C ILE A 32 -3.13 16.23 -34.45
N LEU A 33 -3.47 15.44 -35.47
CA LEU A 33 -4.65 14.58 -35.46
C LEU A 33 -4.59 13.54 -34.34
N ILE A 34 -3.43 12.90 -34.12
CA ILE A 34 -3.23 11.95 -33.02
C ILE A 34 -3.41 12.64 -31.66
N VAL A 35 -2.87 13.85 -31.48
CA VAL A 35 -3.03 14.62 -30.24
C VAL A 35 -4.51 14.99 -30.02
N VAL A 36 -5.19 15.46 -31.06
CA VAL A 36 -6.62 15.80 -31.01
C VAL A 36 -7.47 14.56 -30.69
N ILE A 37 -7.21 13.43 -31.34
CA ILE A 37 -7.92 12.16 -31.06
C ILE A 37 -7.65 11.71 -29.62
N SER A 38 -6.40 11.78 -29.16
CA SER A 38 -6.04 11.41 -27.78
C SER A 38 -6.76 12.28 -26.75
N TYR A 39 -6.86 13.59 -27.00
CA TYR A 39 -7.60 14.51 -26.16
C TYR A 39 -9.12 14.25 -26.17
N LEU A 40 -9.68 13.92 -27.33
CA LEU A 40 -11.09 13.53 -27.45
C LEU A 40 -11.39 12.24 -26.68
N VAL A 41 -10.53 11.21 -26.79
CA VAL A 41 -10.63 9.96 -26.02
C VAL A 41 -10.64 10.27 -24.51
N LEU A 42 -9.77 11.18 -24.06
CA LEU A 42 -9.71 11.60 -22.66
C LEU A 42 -11.00 12.30 -22.21
N ILE A 43 -11.52 13.26 -22.99
CA ILE A 43 -12.78 13.97 -22.68
C ILE A 43 -13.95 12.99 -22.59
N VAL A 44 -14.08 12.09 -23.57
CA VAL A 44 -15.16 11.10 -23.60
C VAL A 44 -15.05 10.17 -22.38
N SER A 45 -13.84 9.72 -22.04
CA SER A 45 -13.61 8.86 -20.88
C SER A 45 -14.02 9.55 -19.57
N VAL A 46 -13.60 10.80 -19.36
CA VAL A 46 -14.00 11.58 -18.17
C VAL A 46 -15.51 11.84 -18.13
N SER A 47 -16.12 12.12 -19.28
CA SER A 47 -17.57 12.32 -19.37
C SER A 47 -18.34 11.04 -19.01
N LYS A 48 -17.86 9.88 -19.48
CA LYS A 48 -18.42 8.57 -19.12
C LYS A 48 -18.24 8.25 -17.65
N MET A 49 -17.08 8.52 -17.06
CA MET A 49 -16.86 8.39 -15.61
C MET A 49 -17.91 9.17 -14.81
N LYS A 50 -18.16 10.43 -15.19
CA LYS A 50 -19.19 11.25 -14.53
C LYS A 50 -20.59 10.68 -14.69
N SER A 51 -20.91 10.16 -15.88
CA SER A 51 -22.20 9.51 -16.13
C SER A 51 -22.39 8.27 -15.26
N ASP A 52 -21.38 7.40 -15.17
CA ASP A 52 -21.44 6.17 -14.36
C ASP A 52 -21.56 6.49 -12.87
N TYR A 53 -20.83 7.51 -12.40
CA TYR A 53 -20.96 8.01 -11.03
C TYR A 53 -22.39 8.48 -10.73
N ASN A 54 -22.98 9.31 -11.60
CA ASN A 54 -24.34 9.80 -11.41
C ASN A 54 -25.36 8.66 -11.40
N PHE A 55 -25.22 7.69 -12.31
CA PHE A 55 -26.11 6.53 -12.36
C PHE A 55 -25.97 5.65 -11.11
N ASN A 56 -24.75 5.46 -10.60
CA ASN A 56 -24.51 4.77 -9.34
C ASN A 56 -25.22 5.47 -8.17
N GLN A 57 -25.15 6.80 -8.08
CA GLN A 57 -25.90 7.56 -7.06
C GLN A 57 -27.41 7.41 -7.22
N GLU A 58 -27.92 7.33 -8.44
CA GLU A 58 -29.35 7.08 -8.71
C GLU A 58 -29.80 5.73 -8.16
N ILE A 59 -28.99 4.67 -8.33
CA ILE A 59 -29.26 3.33 -7.78
C ILE A 59 -29.25 3.36 -6.25
N LEU A 60 -28.21 3.94 -5.65
CA LEU A 60 -28.05 3.96 -4.19
C LEU A 60 -29.16 4.74 -3.48
N ASN A 61 -29.62 5.85 -4.08
CA ASN A 61 -30.63 6.72 -3.46
C ASN A 61 -32.07 6.26 -3.70
N ASN A 62 -32.35 5.61 -4.84
CA ASN A 62 -33.73 5.29 -5.25
C ASN A 62 -34.01 3.78 -5.36
N GLY A 63 -32.99 2.94 -5.21
CA GLY A 63 -33.11 1.49 -5.28
C GLY A 63 -33.70 0.88 -4.02
N GLN A 64 -34.34 -0.27 -4.18
CA GLN A 64 -34.89 -1.05 -3.06
C GLN A 64 -33.85 -2.09 -2.62
N LYS A 65 -33.31 -1.94 -1.40
CA LYS A 65 -32.36 -2.89 -0.81
C LYS A 65 -33.06 -4.22 -0.48
N TYR A 66 -32.40 -5.34 -0.78
CA TYR A 66 -32.86 -6.66 -0.34
C TYR A 66 -32.35 -6.90 1.08
N GLU A 67 -33.27 -6.93 2.05
CA GLU A 67 -32.98 -7.28 3.45
C GLU A 67 -31.71 -6.55 3.97
N LYS A 68 -30.91 -7.22 4.78
CA LYS A 68 -29.60 -6.74 5.24
C LYS A 68 -28.49 -7.30 4.32
N SER A 69 -28.45 -6.81 3.08
CA SER A 69 -27.51 -7.31 2.06
C SER A 69 -26.92 -6.23 1.17
N ILE A 70 -25.91 -6.57 0.38
CA ILE A 70 -25.33 -5.65 -0.61
C ILE A 70 -26.24 -5.44 -1.84
N TYR A 71 -27.34 -6.18 -1.96
CA TYR A 71 -28.14 -6.24 -3.18
C TYR A 71 -29.24 -5.19 -3.23
N ILE A 72 -29.39 -4.55 -4.39
CA ILE A 72 -30.33 -3.46 -4.63
C ILE A 72 -31.11 -3.75 -5.92
N LYS A 73 -32.44 -3.73 -5.84
CA LYS A 73 -33.33 -3.74 -7.00
C LYS A 73 -33.52 -2.32 -7.53
N TYR A 74 -33.25 -2.11 -8.81
CA TYR A 74 -33.49 -0.83 -9.48
C TYR A 74 -33.87 -1.04 -10.95
N LYS A 75 -34.97 -0.41 -11.42
CA LYS A 75 -35.47 -0.49 -12.81
C LYS A 75 -35.46 -1.93 -13.38
N ASP A 76 -36.09 -2.87 -12.67
CA ASP A 76 -36.18 -4.28 -13.04
C ASP A 76 -34.83 -4.97 -13.28
N LYS A 77 -33.82 -4.56 -12.51
CA LYS A 77 -32.51 -5.19 -12.44
C LYS A 77 -32.05 -5.30 -11.00
N ILE A 78 -31.09 -6.19 -10.75
CA ILE A 78 -30.45 -6.35 -9.45
C ILE A 78 -28.98 -5.94 -9.57
N TYR A 79 -28.51 -5.21 -8.57
CA TYR A 79 -27.15 -4.72 -8.45
C TYR A 79 -26.57 -5.14 -7.11
N ALA A 80 -25.29 -5.50 -7.06
CA ALA A 80 -24.51 -5.60 -5.84
C ALA A 80 -23.75 -4.30 -5.60
N CYS A 81 -23.88 -3.73 -4.41
CA CYS A 81 -23.10 -2.59 -3.96
C CYS A 81 -21.78 -3.07 -3.36
N VAL A 82 -20.66 -2.77 -4.03
CA VAL A 82 -19.32 -3.12 -3.58
C VAL A 82 -18.51 -1.83 -3.43
N TYR A 83 -18.10 -1.52 -2.20
CA TYR A 83 -17.40 -0.28 -1.86
C TYR A 83 -18.07 1.00 -2.42
N GLY A 84 -19.40 1.07 -2.30
CA GLY A 84 -20.19 2.22 -2.76
C GLY A 84 -20.38 2.30 -4.27
N GLU A 85 -20.00 1.29 -5.04
CA GLU A 85 -20.26 1.18 -6.47
C GLU A 85 -21.21 0.02 -6.79
N SER A 86 -22.19 0.27 -7.66
CA SER A 86 -23.21 -0.70 -8.04
C SER A 86 -22.79 -1.48 -9.29
N TYR A 87 -22.76 -2.81 -9.16
CA TYR A 87 -22.45 -3.77 -10.22
C TYR A 87 -23.68 -4.60 -10.53
N GLN A 88 -24.15 -4.55 -11.78
CA GLN A 88 -25.33 -5.30 -12.20
C GLN A 88 -25.03 -6.80 -12.14
N LEU A 89 -25.96 -7.59 -11.61
CA LEU A 89 -25.89 -9.04 -11.70
C LEU A 89 -26.36 -9.51 -13.08
N ASP A 90 -25.74 -10.58 -13.58
CA ASP A 90 -26.10 -11.22 -14.84
C ASP A 90 -27.08 -12.38 -14.64
N ASN A 91 -27.93 -12.62 -15.65
CA ASN A 91 -28.84 -13.77 -15.75
C ASN A 91 -29.79 -13.99 -14.55
N VAL A 92 -30.18 -12.91 -13.88
CA VAL A 92 -31.01 -12.96 -12.67
C VAL A 92 -32.48 -13.26 -12.97
N ASP A 93 -33.05 -14.22 -12.26
CA ASP A 93 -34.50 -14.38 -12.12
C ASP A 93 -35.02 -13.57 -10.92
N ILE A 94 -35.52 -12.36 -11.19
CA ILE A 94 -35.94 -11.40 -10.15
C ILE A 94 -37.08 -11.94 -9.28
N GLY A 95 -37.94 -12.80 -9.82
CA GLY A 95 -39.10 -13.34 -9.10
C GLY A 95 -38.72 -14.33 -8.00
N SER A 96 -37.59 -15.03 -8.16
CA SER A 96 -37.09 -16.02 -7.19
C SER A 96 -35.83 -15.58 -6.44
N PHE A 97 -35.33 -14.37 -6.72
CA PHE A 97 -34.13 -13.85 -6.07
C PHE A 97 -34.33 -13.70 -4.56
N LYS A 98 -33.43 -14.31 -3.79
CA LYS A 98 -33.41 -14.27 -2.34
C LYS A 98 -31.98 -14.13 -1.83
N VAL A 99 -31.81 -13.39 -0.75
CA VAL A 99 -30.54 -13.26 -0.04
C VAL A 99 -30.41 -14.46 0.91
N LEU A 100 -29.21 -15.00 1.04
CA LEU A 100 -28.89 -15.93 2.12
C LEU A 100 -28.36 -15.14 3.30
N ASP A 101 -29.05 -15.22 4.43
CA ASP A 101 -28.70 -14.43 5.60
C ASP A 101 -27.29 -14.80 6.13
N SER A 102 -26.52 -13.76 6.45
CA SER A 102 -25.22 -13.88 7.08
C SER A 102 -25.43 -13.70 8.58
N MET A 103 -25.12 -14.72 9.37
CA MET A 103 -25.24 -14.68 10.83
C MET A 103 -24.25 -13.65 11.41
N ASP A 104 -24.75 -12.43 11.57
CA ASP A 104 -24.73 -11.66 12.83
C ASP A 104 -24.19 -10.23 12.75
N TYR A 105 -23.42 -9.78 11.74
CA TYR A 105 -22.88 -8.39 11.77
C TYR A 105 -22.80 -7.64 10.43
N SER A 106 -22.43 -8.29 9.32
CA SER A 106 -22.24 -7.67 8.00
C SER A 106 -23.51 -7.68 7.12
N ASP A 107 -23.53 -6.87 6.06
CA ASP A 107 -24.50 -7.03 4.98
C ASP A 107 -24.16 -8.32 4.21
N SER A 108 -25.12 -9.22 4.01
CA SER A 108 -24.87 -10.44 3.25
C SER A 108 -24.40 -10.13 1.82
N CYS A 109 -23.33 -10.82 1.41
CA CYS A 109 -22.76 -10.76 0.07
C CYS A 109 -23.13 -11.99 -0.79
N VAL A 110 -24.06 -12.83 -0.31
CA VAL A 110 -24.48 -14.06 -0.98
C VAL A 110 -25.98 -14.06 -1.25
N ALA A 111 -26.35 -14.36 -2.49
CA ALA A 111 -27.75 -14.50 -2.90
C ALA A 111 -27.92 -15.66 -3.86
N VAL A 112 -29.16 -16.07 -4.05
CA VAL A 112 -29.53 -17.09 -5.04
C VAL A 112 -30.83 -16.72 -5.75
N ASP A 113 -30.99 -17.22 -6.96
CA ASP A 113 -32.30 -17.35 -7.60
C ASP A 113 -32.54 -18.81 -7.99
N LYS A 114 -33.63 -19.12 -8.68
CA LYS A 114 -33.95 -20.51 -9.07
C LYS A 114 -32.90 -21.18 -9.99
N ASN A 115 -32.02 -20.40 -10.62
CA ASN A 115 -31.05 -20.84 -11.62
C ASN A 115 -29.60 -20.71 -11.13
N ASN A 116 -29.27 -19.70 -10.33
CA ASN A 116 -27.90 -19.29 -10.04
C ASN A 116 -27.66 -18.99 -8.56
N VAL A 117 -26.40 -19.18 -8.15
CA VAL A 117 -25.83 -18.67 -6.90
C VAL A 117 -24.93 -17.47 -7.22
N TYR A 118 -25.01 -16.43 -6.39
CA TYR A 118 -24.28 -15.19 -6.54
C TYR A 118 -23.40 -14.92 -5.31
N PHE A 119 -22.10 -14.71 -5.53
CA PHE A 119 -21.17 -14.16 -4.55
C PHE A 119 -20.73 -12.77 -5.02
N GLY A 120 -21.08 -11.74 -4.25
CA GLY A 120 -20.99 -10.38 -4.75
C GLY A 120 -21.84 -10.22 -6.01
N ASN A 121 -21.24 -9.72 -7.09
CA ASN A 121 -21.84 -9.62 -8.42
C ASN A 121 -21.52 -10.79 -9.35
N GLN A 122 -20.85 -11.86 -8.88
CA GLN A 122 -20.38 -12.97 -9.72
C GLN A 122 -21.24 -14.22 -9.53
N ILE A 123 -21.47 -14.95 -10.63
CA ILE A 123 -22.18 -16.24 -10.61
C ILE A 123 -21.20 -17.36 -10.25
N VAL A 124 -21.60 -18.23 -9.33
CA VAL A 124 -20.90 -19.48 -9.00
C VAL A 124 -21.70 -20.65 -9.57
N SER A 125 -21.31 -21.09 -10.76
CA SER A 125 -22.14 -21.94 -11.63
C SER A 125 -22.19 -23.42 -11.24
N ASP A 126 -21.29 -23.88 -10.37
CA ASP A 126 -21.24 -25.27 -9.91
C ASP A 126 -21.94 -25.50 -8.57
N LEU A 127 -22.50 -24.47 -7.93
CA LEU A 127 -23.37 -24.61 -6.76
C LEU A 127 -24.83 -24.78 -7.18
N ASP A 128 -25.52 -25.76 -6.58
CA ASP A 128 -26.97 -25.97 -6.74
C ASP A 128 -27.76 -24.94 -5.90
N PRO A 129 -28.45 -23.96 -6.51
CA PRO A 129 -29.16 -22.91 -5.79
C PRO A 129 -30.34 -23.43 -4.95
N ASN A 130 -30.86 -24.62 -5.25
CA ASN A 130 -31.97 -25.23 -4.51
C ASN A 130 -31.52 -25.92 -3.22
N LYS A 131 -30.21 -26.20 -3.11
CA LYS A 131 -29.62 -26.92 -1.97
C LYS A 131 -28.62 -26.10 -1.17
N LEU A 132 -28.30 -24.88 -1.61
CA LEU A 132 -27.33 -24.03 -0.94
C LEU A 132 -27.75 -23.72 0.50
N TYR A 133 -26.82 -23.90 1.43
CA TYR A 133 -26.97 -23.56 2.84
C TYR A 133 -25.66 -22.95 3.38
N THR A 134 -25.81 -22.16 4.45
CA THR A 134 -24.68 -21.58 5.19
C THR A 134 -24.07 -22.61 6.13
N VAL A 135 -22.75 -22.82 6.04
CA VAL A 135 -21.98 -23.71 6.93
C VAL A 135 -21.54 -22.97 8.21
N GLY A 136 -21.31 -21.66 8.10
CA GLY A 136 -20.71 -20.80 9.13
C GLY A 136 -19.27 -20.40 8.77
N ASN A 137 -18.71 -19.41 9.47
CA ASN A 137 -17.36 -18.88 9.18
C ASN A 137 -17.16 -18.45 7.71
N ASP A 138 -18.21 -17.91 7.10
CA ASP A 138 -18.25 -17.48 5.70
C ASP A 138 -18.12 -18.61 4.66
N TYR A 139 -18.41 -19.86 5.08
CA TYR A 139 -18.53 -21.01 4.20
C TYR A 139 -19.99 -21.28 3.80
N TYR A 140 -20.16 -21.69 2.54
CA TYR A 140 -21.43 -22.06 1.92
C TYR A 140 -21.27 -23.39 1.19
N SER A 141 -22.31 -24.22 1.20
CA SER A 141 -22.28 -25.54 0.56
C SER A 141 -23.64 -25.93 0.00
N ASP A 142 -23.64 -26.70 -1.09
CA ASP A 142 -24.85 -27.36 -1.61
C ASP A 142 -24.90 -28.87 -1.27
N GLY A 143 -23.96 -29.32 -0.42
CA GLY A 143 -23.77 -30.72 -0.04
C GLY A 143 -22.81 -31.51 -0.95
N ILE A 144 -22.40 -30.96 -2.09
CA ILE A 144 -21.41 -31.55 -3.01
C ILE A 144 -20.23 -30.61 -3.18
N ASN A 145 -20.50 -29.36 -3.57
CA ASN A 145 -19.54 -28.29 -3.73
C ASN A 145 -19.62 -27.36 -2.52
N SER A 146 -18.46 -26.89 -2.08
CA SER A 146 -18.36 -25.93 -0.98
C SER A 146 -17.42 -24.80 -1.34
N TYR A 147 -17.75 -23.61 -0.84
CA TYR A 147 -17.00 -22.40 -1.08
C TYR A 147 -16.84 -21.60 0.21
N PHE A 148 -15.70 -20.92 0.32
CA PHE A 148 -15.53 -19.77 1.19
C PHE A 148 -15.90 -18.51 0.40
N CYS A 149 -16.67 -17.60 0.97
CA CYS A 149 -16.93 -16.27 0.39
C CYS A 149 -16.82 -15.22 1.49
N LEU A 150 -15.75 -14.42 1.45
CA LEU A 150 -15.46 -13.42 2.47
C LEU A 150 -16.62 -12.42 2.57
N ASP A 151 -17.02 -12.09 3.79
CA ASP A 151 -18.11 -11.14 4.08
C ASP A 151 -17.67 -9.66 4.01
N THR A 152 -16.41 -9.43 3.62
CA THR A 152 -15.83 -8.12 3.31
C THR A 152 -15.24 -8.11 1.91
N PHE A 153 -15.01 -6.91 1.38
CA PHE A 153 -14.39 -6.74 0.07
C PHE A 153 -12.87 -6.52 0.19
N GLU A 154 -12.13 -7.06 -0.76
CA GLU A 154 -10.69 -6.79 -0.92
C GLU A 154 -10.44 -5.97 -2.17
N LYS A 155 -9.33 -5.22 -2.17
CA LYS A 155 -8.95 -4.35 -3.27
C LYS A 155 -8.21 -5.14 -4.34
N ASN A 156 -8.59 -4.96 -5.60
CA ASN A 156 -7.86 -5.48 -6.75
C ASN A 156 -6.57 -4.67 -6.97
N GLU A 157 -5.41 -5.24 -6.63
CA GLU A 157 -4.11 -4.56 -6.73
C GLU A 157 -3.70 -4.20 -8.18
N ASP A 158 -4.08 -5.01 -9.17
CA ASP A 158 -3.77 -4.75 -10.58
C ASP A 158 -4.46 -3.49 -11.09
N LEU A 159 -5.71 -3.28 -10.67
CA LEU A 159 -6.46 -2.05 -10.97
C LEU A 159 -5.98 -0.88 -10.09
N ALA A 160 -5.62 -1.13 -8.83
CA ALA A 160 -5.10 -0.10 -7.93
C ALA A 160 -3.85 0.61 -8.47
N ASN A 161 -3.02 -0.10 -9.24
CA ASN A 161 -1.81 0.42 -9.87
C ASN A 161 -2.08 1.17 -11.19
N LYS A 162 -3.32 1.17 -11.70
CA LYS A 162 -3.72 1.89 -12.92
C LYS A 162 -4.50 3.16 -12.56
N SER A 163 -4.29 4.24 -13.32
CA SER A 163 -5.13 5.44 -13.18
C SER A 163 -6.57 5.16 -13.60
N LYS A 164 -7.55 5.71 -12.88
CA LYS A 164 -8.98 5.55 -13.22
C LYS A 164 -9.30 5.93 -14.68
N ILE A 165 -8.65 6.97 -15.19
CA ILE A 165 -8.79 7.37 -16.61
C ILE A 165 -8.36 6.23 -17.55
N ARG A 166 -7.22 5.58 -17.27
CA ARG A 166 -6.76 4.45 -18.08
C ARG A 166 -7.74 3.28 -18.02
N GLN A 167 -8.24 2.95 -16.83
CA GLN A 167 -9.23 1.88 -16.67
C GLN A 167 -10.49 2.14 -17.52
N TYR A 168 -10.99 3.38 -17.52
CA TYR A 168 -12.16 3.77 -18.31
C TYR A 168 -11.91 3.82 -19.81
N ILE A 169 -10.70 4.19 -20.25
CA ILE A 169 -10.30 4.06 -21.66
C ILE A 169 -10.34 2.59 -22.08
N GLU A 170 -9.77 1.69 -21.26
CA GLU A 170 -9.77 0.23 -21.48
C GLU A 170 -11.20 -0.33 -21.59
N TYR A 171 -12.07 0.04 -20.66
CA TYR A 171 -13.47 -0.37 -20.66
C TYR A 171 -14.25 0.13 -21.90
N TYR A 172 -14.26 1.45 -22.15
CA TYR A 172 -15.16 2.03 -23.16
C TYR A 172 -14.65 1.92 -24.60
N PHE A 173 -13.34 2.02 -24.83
CA PHE A 173 -12.77 2.05 -26.19
C PHE A 173 -12.24 0.69 -26.63
N PHE A 174 -11.81 -0.16 -25.70
CA PHE A 174 -11.29 -1.49 -26.00
C PHE A 174 -12.25 -2.62 -25.61
N LYS A 175 -13.47 -2.29 -25.14
CA LYS A 175 -14.52 -3.25 -24.74
C LYS A 175 -14.03 -4.24 -23.68
N GLY A 176 -13.21 -3.76 -22.74
CA GLY A 176 -12.83 -4.53 -21.56
C GLY A 176 -14.01 -4.74 -20.61
N GLU A 177 -13.76 -5.42 -19.50
CA GLU A 177 -14.72 -5.49 -18.39
C GLU A 177 -14.82 -4.15 -17.68
N LYS A 178 -15.98 -3.89 -17.04
CA LYS A 178 -16.14 -2.71 -16.19
C LYS A 178 -15.10 -2.81 -15.07
N PRO A 179 -14.29 -1.76 -14.80
CA PRO A 179 -13.32 -1.83 -13.73
C PRO A 179 -14.03 -2.04 -12.40
N GLN A 180 -13.52 -3.00 -11.63
CA GLN A 180 -14.00 -3.33 -10.31
C GLN A 180 -12.82 -3.33 -9.34
N GLU A 181 -12.57 -2.18 -8.71
CA GLU A 181 -11.45 -2.00 -7.78
C GLU A 181 -11.61 -2.80 -6.49
N TYR A 182 -12.83 -3.21 -6.15
CA TYR A 182 -13.15 -4.00 -4.96
C TYR A 182 -14.10 -5.13 -5.31
N SER A 183 -13.86 -6.31 -4.78
CA SER A 183 -14.72 -7.49 -4.94
C SER A 183 -14.76 -8.28 -3.64
N TYR A 184 -15.79 -9.11 -3.47
CA TYR A 184 -15.88 -10.09 -2.40
C TYR A 184 -15.10 -11.34 -2.82
N PRO A 185 -13.91 -11.62 -2.25
CA PRO A 185 -13.14 -12.80 -2.59
C PRO A 185 -13.90 -14.07 -2.22
N PHE A 186 -13.83 -15.07 -3.09
CA PHE A 186 -14.34 -16.39 -2.79
C PHE A 186 -13.43 -17.45 -3.37
N LYS A 187 -13.45 -18.64 -2.74
CA LYS A 187 -12.60 -19.76 -3.11
C LYS A 187 -13.34 -21.08 -2.95
N LYS A 188 -13.26 -21.92 -3.98
CA LYS A 188 -13.76 -23.30 -3.91
C LYS A 188 -12.91 -24.09 -2.93
N VAL A 189 -13.56 -24.83 -2.04
CA VAL A 189 -12.90 -25.73 -1.11
C VAL A 189 -12.65 -27.06 -1.80
N GLU A 190 -11.42 -27.57 -1.73
CA GLU A 190 -11.04 -28.86 -2.32
C GLU A 190 -11.51 -30.03 -1.43
N THR A 191 -12.83 -30.20 -1.33
CA THR A 191 -13.49 -31.35 -0.68
C THR A 191 -14.90 -31.55 -1.23
N THR A 192 -15.37 -32.79 -1.19
CA THR A 192 -16.78 -33.17 -1.44
C THR A 192 -17.47 -33.67 -0.18
N LYS A 193 -16.76 -33.68 0.95
CA LYS A 193 -17.31 -34.06 2.26
C LYS A 193 -18.05 -32.87 2.87
N THR A 194 -18.97 -33.17 3.77
CA THR A 194 -19.74 -32.15 4.49
C THR A 194 -18.82 -31.30 5.37
N LEU A 195 -18.77 -29.99 5.08
CA LEU A 195 -18.05 -29.04 5.92
C LEU A 195 -18.82 -28.68 7.18
N LYS A 196 -18.08 -28.38 8.23
CA LYS A 196 -18.56 -27.73 9.45
C LYS A 196 -17.63 -26.56 9.79
N ALA A 197 -18.20 -25.42 10.12
CA ALA A 197 -17.46 -24.31 10.68
C ALA A 197 -16.81 -24.72 12.00
N ILE A 198 -15.56 -24.31 12.22
CA ILE A 198 -14.88 -24.54 13.50
C ILE A 198 -15.26 -23.42 14.46
N LYS A 199 -15.83 -23.80 15.60
CA LYS A 199 -16.31 -22.85 16.59
C LYS A 199 -15.16 -21.99 17.13
N ASP A 200 -15.42 -20.70 17.37
CA ASP A 200 -14.49 -19.73 17.94
C ASP A 200 -13.24 -19.44 17.07
N LEU A 201 -13.18 -20.00 15.85
CA LEU A 201 -12.11 -19.80 14.87
C LEU A 201 -12.70 -19.30 13.55
N ARG A 202 -12.77 -17.99 13.36
CA ARG A 202 -13.32 -17.39 12.13
C ARG A 202 -12.51 -17.82 10.91
N TYR A 203 -13.18 -17.87 9.76
CA TYR A 203 -12.61 -18.29 8.47
C TYR A 203 -12.09 -19.73 8.40
N LEU A 204 -12.29 -20.53 9.46
CA LEU A 204 -11.87 -21.93 9.52
C LEU A 204 -13.06 -22.88 9.42
N ALA A 205 -12.95 -23.89 8.57
CA ALA A 205 -13.91 -24.98 8.45
C ALA A 205 -13.18 -26.32 8.32
N SER A 206 -13.86 -27.41 8.67
CA SER A 206 -13.33 -28.77 8.54
C SER A 206 -14.33 -29.69 7.87
N ASP A 207 -13.81 -30.66 7.11
CA ASP A 207 -14.59 -31.77 6.58
C ASP A 207 -14.55 -33.03 7.46
N GLY A 208 -14.03 -32.89 8.69
CA GLY A 208 -13.82 -33.96 9.66
C GLY A 208 -12.44 -34.62 9.59
N GLU A 209 -11.68 -34.42 8.52
CA GLU A 209 -10.30 -34.93 8.39
C GLU A 209 -9.29 -33.81 8.14
N LYS A 210 -9.69 -32.80 7.37
CA LYS A 210 -8.87 -31.67 6.97
C LYS A 210 -9.42 -30.38 7.53
N VAL A 211 -8.54 -29.41 7.71
CA VAL A 211 -8.88 -28.05 8.11
C VAL A 211 -8.60 -27.11 6.96
N TYR A 212 -9.50 -26.18 6.73
CA TYR A 212 -9.42 -25.18 5.68
C TYR A 212 -9.50 -23.78 6.29
N TYR A 213 -8.62 -22.88 5.87
CA TYR A 213 -8.65 -21.45 6.17
C TYR A 213 -8.97 -20.68 4.89
N LYS A 214 -10.05 -19.88 4.86
CA LYS A 214 -10.51 -19.14 3.67
C LYS A 214 -10.62 -20.00 2.40
N GLY A 215 -11.04 -21.25 2.59
CA GLY A 215 -11.18 -22.27 1.54
C GLY A 215 -9.89 -22.98 1.12
N GLU A 216 -8.74 -22.61 1.70
CA GLU A 216 -7.45 -23.25 1.44
C GLU A 216 -7.11 -24.31 2.48
N LEU A 217 -6.54 -25.45 2.04
CA LEU A 217 -6.11 -26.52 2.93
C LEU A 217 -4.95 -26.07 3.84
N ILE A 218 -5.10 -26.29 5.14
CA ILE A 218 -4.01 -26.20 6.11
C ILE A 218 -3.42 -27.60 6.23
N LYS A 219 -2.16 -27.75 5.83
CA LYS A 219 -1.52 -29.06 5.78
C LYS A 219 -1.23 -29.56 7.20
N ASP A 220 -1.56 -30.83 7.45
CA ASP A 220 -1.24 -31.56 8.68
C ASP A 220 -1.78 -30.93 9.98
N ALA A 221 -2.84 -30.10 9.87
CA ALA A 221 -3.51 -29.49 11.03
C ALA A 221 -4.28 -30.52 11.85
N ASP A 222 -4.06 -30.51 13.17
CA ASP A 222 -4.77 -31.36 14.12
C ASP A 222 -6.06 -30.65 14.60
N LEU A 223 -7.19 -31.08 14.05
CA LEU A 223 -8.51 -30.49 14.32
C LEU A 223 -8.87 -30.51 15.82
N ASP A 224 -8.54 -31.58 16.53
CA ASP A 224 -8.97 -31.80 17.91
C ASP A 224 -8.28 -30.87 18.90
N THR A 225 -7.09 -30.37 18.55
CA THR A 225 -6.25 -29.52 19.42
C THR A 225 -6.05 -28.11 18.89
N LEU A 226 -6.65 -27.78 17.75
CA LEU A 226 -6.54 -26.46 17.12
C LEU A 226 -7.16 -25.36 17.99
N LYS A 227 -6.40 -24.28 18.22
CA LYS A 227 -6.79 -23.11 19.00
C LYS A 227 -6.28 -21.82 18.32
N ALA A 228 -7.01 -20.72 18.49
CA ALA A 228 -6.51 -19.40 18.13
C ALA A 228 -5.43 -18.97 19.13
N VAL A 229 -4.44 -18.21 18.64
CA VAL A 229 -3.46 -17.57 19.55
C VAL A 229 -4.15 -16.47 20.37
N SER A 230 -5.03 -15.68 19.75
CA SER A 230 -5.78 -14.62 20.42
C SER A 230 -7.22 -14.57 19.91
N LYS A 231 -8.16 -14.20 20.80
CA LYS A 231 -9.61 -14.19 20.50
C LYS A 231 -10.00 -13.29 19.31
N TYR A 232 -9.25 -12.22 19.07
CA TYR A 232 -9.54 -11.24 18.03
C TYR A 232 -8.58 -11.31 16.85
N ASN A 233 -7.88 -12.43 16.70
CA ASN A 233 -6.99 -12.67 15.57
C ASN A 233 -7.44 -13.94 14.83
N ASP A 234 -7.72 -13.76 13.53
CA ASP A 234 -8.21 -14.85 12.68
C ASP A 234 -7.08 -15.52 11.88
N ASP A 235 -5.85 -15.00 11.95
CA ASP A 235 -4.75 -15.38 11.08
C ASP A 235 -3.72 -16.29 11.76
N TYR A 236 -3.64 -16.29 13.10
CA TYR A 236 -2.72 -17.09 13.89
C TYR A 236 -3.44 -18.11 14.74
N PHE A 237 -3.05 -19.37 14.57
CA PHE A 237 -3.58 -20.50 15.31
C PHE A 237 -2.49 -21.55 15.52
N TYR A 238 -2.70 -22.43 16.48
CA TYR A 238 -1.78 -23.49 16.83
C TYR A 238 -2.55 -24.75 17.21
N ASP A 239 -1.92 -25.90 17.00
CA ASP A 239 -2.40 -27.18 17.49
C ASP A 239 -1.35 -27.82 18.39
N LYS A 240 -1.51 -29.07 18.82
CA LYS A 240 -0.54 -29.71 19.73
C LYS A 240 0.89 -29.85 19.15
N ASN A 241 1.07 -29.75 17.84
CA ASN A 241 2.33 -29.99 17.14
C ASN A 241 2.91 -28.71 16.50
N ASN A 242 2.04 -27.86 15.94
CA ASN A 242 2.41 -26.84 14.97
C ASN A 242 1.79 -25.49 15.31
N VAL A 243 2.45 -24.42 14.85
CA VAL A 243 1.91 -23.07 14.83
C VAL A 243 1.73 -22.65 13.38
N TYR A 244 0.68 -21.90 13.11
CA TYR A 244 0.29 -21.51 11.77
C TYR A 244 0.05 -20.01 11.67
N TYR A 245 0.42 -19.45 10.52
CA TYR A 245 -0.09 -18.18 10.03
C TYR A 245 -0.83 -18.45 8.73
N LYS A 246 -2.16 -18.27 8.74
CA LYS A 246 -3.04 -18.67 7.63
C LYS A 246 -2.76 -20.14 7.27
N THR A 247 -2.57 -20.48 6.00
CA THR A 247 -2.29 -21.86 5.60
C THR A 247 -0.85 -22.33 5.81
N LYS A 248 0.05 -21.46 6.31
CA LYS A 248 1.47 -21.78 6.46
C LYS A 248 1.79 -22.25 7.86
N THR A 249 2.38 -23.43 7.96
CA THR A 249 3.05 -23.88 9.18
C THR A 249 4.32 -23.05 9.39
N LEU A 250 4.42 -22.42 10.54
CA LEU A 250 5.59 -21.68 10.97
C LEU A 250 6.59 -22.63 11.62
N ASP A 251 7.87 -22.34 11.45
CA ASP A 251 8.96 -23.07 12.11
C ASP A 251 9.11 -22.60 13.58
N LEU A 252 8.04 -22.71 14.37
CA LEU A 252 7.98 -22.39 15.81
C LEU A 252 7.45 -23.58 16.60
N SER A 253 7.85 -23.66 17.87
CA SER A 253 7.33 -24.69 18.78
C SER A 253 5.93 -24.29 19.27
N SER A 254 4.96 -25.18 19.06
CA SER A 254 3.62 -24.95 19.59
C SER A 254 3.57 -25.06 21.11
N ASN A 255 2.90 -24.11 21.76
CA ASN A 255 2.65 -24.08 23.19
C ASN A 255 1.50 -23.11 23.54
N GLU A 256 1.03 -23.15 24.79
CA GLU A 256 -0.10 -22.31 25.24
C GLU A 256 0.29 -20.86 25.61
N ASN A 257 1.59 -20.52 25.62
CA ASN A 257 2.11 -19.18 25.95
C ASN A 257 2.60 -18.47 24.67
N LEU A 258 1.83 -18.63 23.59
CA LEU A 258 1.93 -17.82 22.39
C LEU A 258 1.05 -16.59 22.56
N ASP A 259 1.59 -15.41 22.31
CA ASP A 259 0.85 -14.16 22.37
C ASP A 259 1.06 -13.31 21.12
N LEU A 260 0.14 -12.38 20.88
CA LEU A 260 0.23 -11.40 19.80
C LEU A 260 0.54 -10.03 20.39
N VAL A 261 1.74 -9.54 20.13
CA VAL A 261 2.26 -8.31 20.71
C VAL A 261 2.48 -7.24 19.63
N SER A 262 2.17 -5.98 19.97
CA SER A 262 2.38 -4.83 19.09
C SER A 262 2.71 -3.58 19.91
N VAL A 263 3.07 -2.50 19.23
CA VAL A 263 2.97 -1.15 19.79
C VAL A 263 1.49 -0.73 19.91
N GLU A 264 1.20 0.36 20.62
CA GLU A 264 -0.18 0.84 20.86
C GLU A 264 -0.96 1.06 19.56
N GLN A 265 -0.31 1.55 18.51
CA GLN A 265 -0.94 1.81 17.21
C GLN A 265 -1.33 0.53 16.46
N GLY A 266 -0.78 -0.62 16.83
CA GLY A 266 -1.07 -1.90 16.18
C GLY A 266 -0.68 -1.98 14.70
N GLU A 267 0.27 -1.17 14.21
CA GLU A 267 0.67 -1.19 12.79
C GLU A 267 1.22 -2.56 12.35
N ARG A 268 1.95 -3.24 13.24
CA ARG A 268 2.49 -4.60 13.04
C ARG A 268 2.26 -5.42 14.30
N ILE A 269 1.70 -6.61 14.11
CA ILE A 269 1.39 -7.56 15.17
C ILE A 269 2.36 -8.73 15.04
N TYR A 270 3.14 -8.97 16.08
CA TYR A 270 4.12 -10.04 16.14
C TYR A 270 3.56 -11.20 16.95
N LEU A 271 3.74 -12.42 16.45
CA LEU A 271 3.58 -13.61 17.26
C LEU A 271 4.83 -13.77 18.12
N TYR A 272 4.65 -13.87 19.43
CA TYR A 272 5.69 -14.05 20.41
C TYR A 272 5.49 -15.33 21.21
N ASP A 273 6.52 -16.16 21.28
CA ASP A 273 6.59 -17.33 22.12
C ASP A 273 7.27 -16.95 23.45
N GLU A 274 6.46 -16.76 24.49
CA GLU A 274 6.95 -16.26 25.79
C GLU A 274 7.89 -17.25 26.49
N ILE A 275 7.85 -18.54 26.15
CA ILE A 275 8.71 -19.56 26.76
C ILE A 275 10.09 -19.58 26.11
N ASN A 276 10.13 -19.72 24.77
CA ASN A 276 11.40 -19.91 24.07
C ASN A 276 11.97 -18.61 23.50
N GLY A 277 11.19 -17.52 23.54
CA GLY A 277 11.55 -16.23 22.97
C GLY A 277 11.64 -16.26 21.45
N ASN A 278 10.84 -17.09 20.77
CA ASN A 278 10.70 -17.02 19.30
C ASN A 278 9.80 -15.84 18.93
N VAL A 279 10.08 -15.22 17.78
CA VAL A 279 9.28 -14.13 17.24
C VAL A 279 8.99 -14.43 15.77
N SER A 280 7.78 -14.16 15.33
CA SER A 280 7.48 -14.09 13.89
C SER A 280 6.56 -12.92 13.58
N LEU A 281 6.71 -12.39 12.37
CA LEU A 281 5.79 -11.43 11.77
C LEU A 281 5.25 -12.05 10.49
N GLU A 282 3.95 -12.30 10.44
CA GLU A 282 3.30 -13.10 9.40
C GLU A 282 4.01 -14.47 9.23
N GLU A 283 4.44 -14.79 8.01
CA GLU A 283 5.23 -15.99 7.68
C GLU A 283 6.71 -15.87 8.06
N TYR A 284 7.20 -14.66 8.37
CA TYR A 284 8.61 -14.40 8.61
C TYR A 284 8.98 -14.73 10.06
N VAL A 285 9.67 -15.85 10.25
CA VAL A 285 10.23 -16.26 11.53
C VAL A 285 11.60 -15.64 11.74
N PHE A 286 11.82 -15.04 12.91
CA PHE A 286 13.10 -14.41 13.26
C PHE A 286 14.21 -15.44 13.40
N ASN A 287 15.46 -14.97 13.35
CA ASN A 287 16.60 -15.87 13.30
C ASN A 287 16.78 -16.64 14.62
N LYS A 288 16.50 -17.95 14.57
CA LYS A 288 16.67 -18.90 15.69
C LYS A 288 18.07 -18.91 16.32
N LYS A 289 19.11 -18.39 15.65
CA LYS A 289 20.44 -18.26 16.24
C LYS A 289 20.44 -17.33 17.46
N TYR A 290 19.58 -16.32 17.47
CA TYR A 290 19.58 -15.26 18.48
C TYR A 290 18.50 -15.44 19.54
N ILE A 291 17.74 -16.54 19.55
CA ILE A 291 16.78 -16.82 20.62
C ILE A 291 17.50 -17.11 21.96
N PRO A 292 16.88 -16.81 23.11
CA PRO A 292 15.57 -16.18 23.25
C PRO A 292 15.61 -14.66 22.99
N TYR A 293 14.59 -14.16 22.31
CA TYR A 293 14.31 -12.73 22.21
C TYR A 293 13.44 -12.27 23.38
N GLN A 294 13.78 -11.12 23.94
CA GLN A 294 12.91 -10.32 24.79
C GLN A 294 12.39 -9.12 24.00
N VAL A 295 11.07 -8.94 24.00
CA VAL A 295 10.38 -7.87 23.27
C VAL A 295 10.37 -6.59 24.11
N LEU A 296 10.63 -5.46 23.47
CA LEU A 296 10.60 -4.12 24.05
C LEU A 296 9.59 -3.24 23.31
N GLY A 297 8.86 -2.42 24.07
CA GLY A 297 7.90 -1.46 23.52
C GLY A 297 6.49 -2.01 23.28
N ILE A 298 6.12 -3.12 23.90
CA ILE A 298 4.75 -3.63 23.89
C ILE A 298 3.82 -2.53 24.43
N ASP A 299 2.75 -2.23 23.70
CA ASP A 299 1.76 -1.18 24.00
C ASP A 299 2.34 0.24 24.12
N SER A 300 3.52 0.49 23.53
CA SER A 300 4.19 1.80 23.64
C SER A 300 3.63 2.79 22.63
N GLY A 301 3.01 3.87 23.11
CA GLY A 301 2.58 5.01 22.27
C GLY A 301 3.70 5.92 21.75
N HIS A 302 4.94 5.76 22.23
CA HIS A 302 6.08 6.58 21.81
C HIS A 302 7.01 5.93 20.77
N VAL A 303 6.73 4.69 20.35
CA VAL A 303 7.52 3.99 19.34
C VAL A 303 6.67 3.50 18.18
N LYS A 304 7.24 3.50 16.98
CA LYS A 304 6.55 3.07 15.75
C LYS A 304 6.61 1.57 15.50
N ASP A 305 7.48 0.87 16.22
CA ASP A 305 7.63 -0.57 16.09
C ASP A 305 8.33 -1.16 17.33
N LEU A 306 8.23 -2.48 17.49
CA LEU A 306 8.88 -3.21 18.57
C LEU A 306 10.39 -3.35 18.32
N MET A 307 11.13 -3.45 19.42
CA MET A 307 12.55 -3.83 19.40
C MET A 307 12.74 -5.16 20.12
N PHE A 308 13.76 -5.91 19.74
CA PHE A 308 14.00 -7.26 20.23
C PHE A 308 15.43 -7.37 20.77
N VAL A 309 15.58 -7.92 21.96
CA VAL A 309 16.88 -8.05 22.62
C VAL A 309 17.20 -9.52 22.81
N SER A 310 18.43 -9.91 22.52
CA SER A 310 18.97 -11.20 22.94
C SER A 310 20.36 -11.05 23.50
N LYS A 311 20.98 -12.17 23.93
CA LYS A 311 22.38 -12.15 24.36
C LYS A 311 23.34 -11.63 23.28
N ASP A 312 22.99 -11.81 22.01
CA ASP A 312 23.85 -11.52 20.86
C ASP A 312 23.64 -10.12 20.29
N GLY A 313 22.63 -9.38 20.76
CA GLY A 313 22.41 -8.03 20.26
C GLY A 313 21.03 -7.46 20.50
N ILE A 314 20.80 -6.32 19.86
CA ILE A 314 19.51 -5.65 19.75
C ILE A 314 19.12 -5.66 18.28
N PHE A 315 17.85 -5.97 18.02
CA PHE A 315 17.30 -6.23 16.70
C PHE A 315 15.99 -5.45 16.52
N PHE A 316 15.62 -5.24 15.26
CA PHE A 316 14.34 -4.67 14.86
C PHE A 316 13.93 -5.24 13.50
N TYR A 317 12.65 -5.16 13.16
CA TYR A 317 12.18 -5.51 11.82
C TYR A 317 12.27 -4.30 10.88
N ASN A 318 13.01 -4.42 9.79
CA ASN A 318 13.07 -3.38 8.78
C ASN A 318 12.01 -3.65 7.70
N PHE A 319 10.92 -2.88 7.70
CA PHE A 319 9.82 -3.07 6.74
C PHE A 319 10.18 -2.71 5.28
N GLU A 320 11.28 -1.97 5.03
CA GLU A 320 11.74 -1.70 3.66
C GLU A 320 12.44 -2.93 3.06
N THR A 321 13.23 -3.65 3.86
CA THR A 321 13.91 -4.90 3.45
C THR A 321 13.07 -6.14 3.72
N LYS A 322 12.05 -6.04 4.57
CA LYS A 322 11.18 -7.11 5.08
C LYS A 322 11.93 -8.17 5.88
N GLU A 323 13.00 -7.79 6.56
CA GLU A 323 13.87 -8.69 7.32
C GLU A 323 14.17 -8.14 8.71
N GLU A 324 14.51 -9.04 9.63
CA GLU A 324 15.13 -8.72 10.91
C GLU A 324 16.55 -8.18 10.70
N GLU A 325 16.86 -7.04 11.31
CA GLU A 325 18.19 -6.43 11.27
C GLU A 325 18.76 -6.24 12.67
N ARG A 326 20.05 -6.57 12.82
CA ARG A 326 20.82 -6.32 14.04
C ARG A 326 21.27 -4.86 14.08
N VAL A 327 20.90 -4.17 15.16
CA VAL A 327 21.31 -2.79 15.46
C VAL A 327 22.72 -2.73 16.03
N GLY A 328 23.02 -3.62 16.99
CA GLY A 328 24.25 -3.57 17.77
C GLY A 328 24.30 -4.62 18.86
N ASP A 329 25.28 -4.50 19.75
CA ASP A 329 25.46 -5.40 20.89
C ASP A 329 24.36 -5.19 21.94
N ASN A 330 24.14 -6.20 22.79
CA ASN A 330 23.23 -6.07 23.92
C ASN A 330 23.85 -5.13 24.97
N ILE A 331 23.18 -4.01 25.22
CA ILE A 331 23.64 -2.98 26.15
C ILE A 331 23.18 -3.21 27.59
N PHE A 332 22.17 -4.04 27.81
CA PHE A 332 21.49 -4.21 29.09
C PHE A 332 22.27 -5.11 30.05
N LYS A 333 22.11 -4.86 31.34
CA LYS A 333 22.75 -5.61 32.42
C LYS A 333 21.72 -6.39 33.22
N GLY A 334 21.74 -7.72 33.08
CA GLY A 334 20.85 -8.60 33.83
C GLY A 334 19.41 -8.60 33.30
N LYS A 335 18.41 -8.56 34.19
CA LYS A 335 17.01 -8.73 33.81
C LYS A 335 16.38 -7.41 33.37
N ILE A 336 15.84 -7.37 32.16
CA ILE A 336 15.06 -6.23 31.68
C ILE A 336 13.62 -6.34 32.19
N THR A 337 13.08 -5.25 32.70
CA THR A 337 11.73 -5.13 33.27
C THR A 337 11.04 -3.86 32.75
N ASN A 338 9.77 -3.98 32.37
CA ASN A 338 8.97 -2.82 31.96
C ASN A 338 8.52 -2.03 33.21
N ILE A 339 8.76 -0.72 33.20
CA ILE A 339 8.25 0.24 34.19
C ILE A 339 6.94 0.86 33.67
N LEU A 340 6.95 1.23 32.38
CA LEU A 340 5.84 1.68 31.54
C LEU A 340 6.06 1.07 30.15
N SER A 341 5.09 1.19 29.24
CA SER A 341 5.21 0.62 27.90
C SER A 341 6.46 1.13 27.15
N SER A 342 6.80 2.41 27.33
CA SER A 342 7.99 3.04 26.73
C SER A 342 9.18 3.21 27.68
N VAL A 343 9.08 2.79 28.95
CA VAL A 343 10.15 2.96 29.95
C VAL A 343 10.50 1.62 30.56
N ILE A 344 11.78 1.25 30.52
CA ILE A 344 12.27 -0.05 30.97
C ILE A 344 13.43 0.15 31.96
N SER A 345 13.72 -0.87 32.76
CA SER A 345 14.94 -0.92 33.56
C SER A 345 15.61 -2.27 33.45
N ASP A 346 16.93 -2.25 33.50
CA ASP A 346 17.71 -3.44 33.78
C ASP A 346 18.11 -3.49 35.27
N ASP A 347 19.06 -4.33 35.66
CA ASP A 347 19.50 -4.44 37.06
C ASP A 347 20.20 -3.16 37.56
N LYS A 348 20.68 -2.29 36.65
CA LYS A 348 21.52 -1.13 36.99
C LYS A 348 20.91 0.22 36.60
N ASN A 349 20.25 0.33 35.45
CA ASN A 349 19.90 1.58 34.79
C ASN A 349 18.41 1.62 34.39
N ILE A 350 17.91 2.83 34.15
CA ILE A 350 16.59 3.07 33.54
C ILE A 350 16.80 3.59 32.11
N TYR A 351 15.96 3.14 31.20
CA TYR A 351 15.95 3.53 29.80
C TYR A 351 14.53 3.91 29.37
N TYR A 352 14.42 4.69 28.30
CA TYR A 352 13.17 4.86 27.58
C TYR A 352 13.37 4.64 26.08
N LEU A 353 12.28 4.27 25.42
CA LEU A 353 12.20 4.02 23.98
C LEU A 353 11.43 5.17 23.34
N GLN A 354 11.99 5.79 22.31
CA GLN A 354 11.31 6.88 21.59
C GLN A 354 11.63 6.84 20.11
N SER A 355 10.61 6.99 19.28
CA SER A 355 10.75 7.15 17.84
C SER A 355 10.95 8.60 17.43
N TYR A 356 11.80 8.81 16.43
CA TYR A 356 12.02 10.13 15.84
C TYR A 356 12.44 10.05 14.38
N ASN A 357 12.11 11.09 13.62
CA ASN A 357 12.43 11.19 12.20
C ASN A 357 13.62 12.12 11.99
N ILE A 358 14.50 11.79 11.05
CA ILE A 358 15.56 12.69 10.57
C ILE A 358 15.13 13.24 9.21
N TYR A 359 15.16 14.56 9.07
CA TYR A 359 14.82 15.26 7.83
C TYR A 359 16.03 16.02 7.28
N LYS A 360 16.10 16.12 5.95
CA LYS A 360 17.04 16.98 5.22
C LYS A 360 16.27 18.06 4.49
N LYS A 361 16.71 19.30 4.63
CA LYS A 361 16.17 20.45 3.88
C LYS A 361 16.70 20.44 2.45
N LYS A 362 15.82 20.38 1.47
CA LYS A 362 16.12 20.55 0.04
C LYS A 362 15.56 21.88 -0.45
N ARG A 363 16.40 22.69 -1.09
CA ARG A 363 15.97 23.94 -1.71
C ARG A 363 15.12 23.63 -2.95
N THR A 364 14.00 24.33 -3.07
CA THR A 364 13.07 24.27 -4.19
C THR A 364 12.87 25.69 -4.75
N LYS A 365 12.18 25.80 -5.89
CA LYS A 365 11.89 27.09 -6.52
C LYS A 365 11.13 28.07 -5.61
N HIS A 366 10.33 27.56 -4.66
CA HIS A 366 9.48 28.35 -3.77
C HIS A 366 9.86 28.23 -2.28
N GLY A 367 11.09 27.84 -1.96
CA GLY A 367 11.57 27.78 -0.58
C GLY A 367 12.30 26.48 -0.25
N TYR A 368 12.05 25.91 0.93
CA TYR A 368 12.65 24.65 1.37
C TYR A 368 11.57 23.59 1.55
N ARG A 369 11.92 22.34 1.23
CA ARG A 369 11.11 21.16 1.52
C ARG A 369 11.91 20.24 2.41
N ASP A 370 11.29 19.74 3.48
CA ASP A 370 11.85 18.69 4.31
C ASP A 370 11.65 17.34 3.62
N ILE A 371 12.74 16.59 3.51
CA ILE A 371 12.78 15.25 2.94
C ILE A 371 13.10 14.30 4.07
N LEU A 372 12.23 13.33 4.31
CA LEU A 372 12.46 12.27 5.29
C LEU A 372 13.67 11.45 4.85
N VAL A 373 14.71 11.43 5.69
CA VAL A 373 15.96 10.70 5.48
C VAL A 373 15.89 9.36 6.18
N SER A 374 15.42 9.34 7.43
CA SER A 374 15.24 8.10 8.17
C SER A 374 14.13 8.20 9.20
N LYS A 375 13.48 7.05 9.44
CA LYS A 375 12.70 6.78 10.65
C LYS A 375 13.58 6.02 11.62
N ASN A 376 13.61 6.42 12.89
CA ASN A 376 14.50 5.85 13.88
C ASN A 376 13.71 5.48 15.14
N ILE A 377 14.14 4.41 15.80
CA ILE A 377 13.71 4.04 17.15
C ILE A 377 14.97 4.06 18.01
N GLY A 378 14.99 4.94 19.01
CA GLY A 378 16.12 5.12 19.91
C GLY A 378 15.85 4.50 21.27
N ILE A 379 16.91 3.95 21.87
CA ILE A 379 16.96 3.60 23.28
C ILE A 379 17.81 4.66 23.98
N PHE A 380 17.25 5.30 25.00
CA PHE A 380 17.86 6.41 25.71
C PHE A 380 18.06 6.07 27.17
N SER A 381 19.28 6.24 27.68
CA SER A 381 19.63 6.03 29.08
C SER A 381 19.25 7.25 29.92
N LEU A 382 18.59 6.99 31.06
CA LEU A 382 18.33 7.96 32.13
C LEU A 382 19.38 7.88 33.27
N GLY A 383 20.35 6.99 33.14
CA GLY A 383 21.41 6.73 34.13
C GLY A 383 21.03 5.64 35.14
N GLU A 384 21.75 5.61 36.26
CA GLU A 384 21.63 4.55 37.26
C GLU A 384 20.27 4.59 37.97
N LYS A 385 19.62 3.42 38.06
CA LYS A 385 18.29 3.21 38.66
C LYS A 385 18.22 3.69 40.10
N LYS A 386 19.30 3.56 40.87
CA LYS A 386 19.38 3.99 42.28
C LYS A 386 19.19 5.51 42.47
N ASP A 387 19.42 6.29 41.41
CA ASP A 387 19.29 7.76 41.46
C ASP A 387 17.83 8.21 41.22
N TRP A 388 16.96 7.29 40.83
CA TRP A 388 15.57 7.54 40.48
C TRP A 388 14.64 6.91 41.52
N GLU A 389 13.73 7.72 42.03
CA GLU A 389 12.72 7.30 43.00
C GLU A 389 11.33 7.53 42.42
N LYS A 390 10.54 6.46 42.34
CA LYS A 390 9.14 6.55 41.93
C LYS A 390 8.34 7.19 43.07
N ILE A 391 7.66 8.30 42.77
CA ILE A 391 6.85 9.02 43.76
C ILE A 391 5.39 8.59 43.66
N LYS A 392 4.83 8.51 42.45
CA LYS A 392 3.40 8.25 42.26
C LYS A 392 3.05 7.75 40.84
N ASP A 393 2.04 6.88 40.77
CA ASP A 393 1.33 6.53 39.55
C ASP A 393 0.16 7.49 39.29
N ILE A 394 -0.01 7.95 38.04
CA ILE A 394 -1.17 8.73 37.60
C ILE A 394 -2.10 7.78 36.84
N ASP A 395 -3.36 7.75 37.26
CA ASP A 395 -4.36 6.81 36.77
C ASP A 395 -3.89 5.34 36.78
N SER A 396 -3.27 4.93 37.89
CA SER A 396 -2.67 3.58 38.02
C SER A 396 -1.55 3.28 37.00
N GLY A 397 -0.93 4.32 36.45
CA GLY A 397 0.19 4.22 35.51
C GLY A 397 -0.22 4.25 34.03
N THR A 398 -1.52 4.25 33.72
CA THR A 398 -2.01 4.29 32.33
C THR A 398 -1.68 5.61 31.64
N THR A 399 -1.78 6.73 32.38
CA THR A 399 -1.43 8.06 31.88
C THR A 399 0.06 8.33 32.00
N GLY A 400 0.66 7.95 33.12
CA GLY A 400 2.08 8.17 33.37
C GLY A 400 2.45 8.08 34.84
N GLN A 401 3.67 8.50 35.17
CA GLN A 401 4.24 8.40 36.52
C GLN A 401 5.04 9.65 36.89
N VAL A 402 5.06 10.00 38.17
CA VAL A 402 5.91 11.05 38.74
C VAL A 402 7.11 10.42 39.43
N TRP A 403 8.30 10.90 39.07
CA TRP A 403 9.59 10.42 39.55
C TRP A 403 10.43 11.57 40.11
N ARG A 404 11.34 11.24 41.03
CA ARG A 404 12.32 12.17 41.61
C ARG A 404 13.74 11.72 41.28
N LYS A 405 14.60 12.67 40.93
CA LYS A 405 16.05 12.49 40.84
C LYS A 405 16.75 13.70 41.46
N GLY A 406 17.42 13.49 42.59
CA GLY A 406 17.94 14.57 43.43
C GLY A 406 16.82 15.54 43.84
N ASN A 407 17.00 16.83 43.58
CA ASN A 407 16.03 17.89 43.95
C ASN A 407 15.02 18.22 42.83
N LYS A 408 14.91 17.37 41.80
CA LYS A 408 14.05 17.61 40.64
C LYS A 408 13.01 16.51 40.50
N TYR A 409 11.89 16.89 39.88
CA TYR A 409 10.78 15.99 39.58
C TYR A 409 10.58 15.85 38.08
N TYR A 410 10.15 14.66 37.69
CA TYR A 410 9.97 14.26 36.31
C TYR A 410 8.63 13.58 36.14
N TYR A 411 8.00 13.84 35.01
CA TYR A 411 6.81 13.12 34.55
C TYR A 411 7.24 12.17 33.42
N PHE A 412 7.01 10.89 33.62
CA PHE A 412 7.20 9.85 32.60
C PHE A 412 5.83 9.59 31.98
N ASP A 413 5.70 9.90 30.70
CA ASP A 413 4.46 9.78 29.95
C ASP A 413 4.22 8.33 29.50
N ASN A 414 2.94 7.94 29.43
CA ASN A 414 2.50 6.67 28.87
C ASN A 414 1.31 6.85 27.89
N LEU A 415 1.09 8.09 27.39
CA LEU A 415 0.00 8.45 26.47
C LEU A 415 0.46 8.46 25.01
N GLY A 416 1.70 8.86 24.74
CA GLY A 416 2.28 8.73 23.41
C GLY A 416 1.98 9.84 22.40
N ILE A 417 2.51 9.64 21.19
CA ILE A 417 2.57 10.65 20.12
C ILE A 417 1.18 10.94 19.53
N ASP A 418 0.29 9.95 19.49
CA ASP A 418 -1.07 10.12 18.95
C ASP A 418 -1.93 11.05 19.81
N GLN A 419 -1.57 11.17 21.09
CA GLN A 419 -2.14 12.13 22.02
C GLN A 419 -1.44 13.50 21.96
N LEU A 420 -0.59 13.74 20.96
CA LEU A 420 0.25 14.94 20.78
C LEU A 420 1.19 15.20 21.97
N ILE A 421 1.68 14.13 22.60
CA ILE A 421 2.70 14.18 23.65
C ILE A 421 3.96 13.50 23.09
N ASP A 422 4.87 14.32 22.57
CA ASP A 422 5.96 13.86 21.70
C ASP A 422 7.07 13.10 22.46
N ASP A 423 7.35 13.45 23.72
CA ASP A 423 8.48 12.95 24.50
C ASP A 423 8.03 12.02 25.63
N VAL A 424 8.86 11.03 25.96
CA VAL A 424 8.56 10.07 27.03
C VAL A 424 8.80 10.68 28.42
N VAL A 425 9.73 11.62 28.53
CA VAL A 425 10.19 12.14 29.82
C VAL A 425 10.18 13.67 29.81
N TYR A 426 9.54 14.25 30.81
CA TYR A 426 9.49 15.69 31.03
C TYR A 426 10.02 16.06 32.41
N GLU A 427 10.87 17.09 32.52
CA GLU A 427 11.17 17.74 33.80
C GLU A 427 9.98 18.65 34.18
N ILE A 428 9.49 18.49 35.42
CA ILE A 428 8.41 19.31 35.97
C ILE A 428 9.04 20.59 36.53
N LYS A 429 8.78 21.74 35.88
CA LYS A 429 9.35 23.04 36.25
C LYS A 429 8.45 23.88 37.14
N ASP A 430 7.15 23.62 37.10
CA ASP A 430 6.14 24.39 37.83
C ASP A 430 5.67 23.65 39.09
N ASN A 431 5.83 24.28 40.26
CA ASN A 431 5.48 23.66 41.54
C ASN A 431 3.98 23.38 41.66
N ARG A 432 3.11 24.25 41.11
CA ARG A 432 1.65 24.01 41.14
C ARG A 432 1.27 22.79 40.30
N THR A 433 1.93 22.61 39.17
CA THR A 433 1.80 21.42 38.32
C THR A 433 2.25 20.18 39.07
N LEU A 434 3.38 20.22 39.77
CA LEU A 434 3.84 19.11 40.61
C LEU A 434 2.82 18.79 41.71
N GLU A 435 2.40 19.78 42.50
CA GLU A 435 1.39 19.60 43.56
C GLU A 435 0.12 18.96 43.01
N LYS A 436 -0.36 19.45 41.87
CA LYS A 436 -1.54 18.89 41.21
C LYS A 436 -1.35 17.43 40.80
N LEU A 437 -0.25 17.07 40.13
CA LEU A 437 0.03 15.68 39.75
C LEU A 437 0.16 14.76 40.97
N LEU A 438 0.68 15.28 42.09
CA LEU A 438 0.81 14.54 43.35
C LEU A 438 -0.52 14.39 44.11
N ASP A 439 -1.48 15.29 43.94
CA ASP A 439 -2.78 15.26 44.61
C ASP A 439 -3.83 14.44 43.83
N ILE A 440 -3.92 14.61 42.52
CA ILE A 440 -5.00 14.03 41.70
C ILE A 440 -4.80 12.55 41.41
N LYS A 441 -5.90 11.78 41.33
CA LYS A 441 -5.84 10.39 40.85
C LYS A 441 -5.81 10.32 39.31
N TYR A 442 -6.57 11.19 38.66
CA TYR A 442 -6.77 11.23 37.21
C TYR A 442 -6.45 12.62 36.69
N ILE A 443 -5.86 12.68 35.50
CA ILE A 443 -5.65 13.92 34.74
C ILE A 443 -6.06 13.69 33.29
N SER A 444 -6.67 14.68 32.66
CA SER A 444 -6.99 14.56 31.24
C SER A 444 -5.73 14.71 30.38
N THR A 445 -5.73 14.03 29.23
CA THR A 445 -4.71 14.21 28.19
C THR A 445 -4.58 15.68 27.77
N ASP A 446 -5.70 16.41 27.69
CA ASP A 446 -5.72 17.83 27.37
C ASP A 446 -4.89 18.63 28.36
N GLU A 447 -5.06 18.42 29.66
CA GLU A 447 -4.29 19.11 30.69
C GLU A 447 -2.80 18.82 30.62
N ILE A 448 -2.40 17.57 30.33
CA ILE A 448 -0.98 17.23 30.11
C ILE A 448 -0.44 18.01 28.91
N ARG A 449 -1.17 18.04 27.79
CA ARG A 449 -0.80 18.85 26.62
C ARG A 449 -0.68 20.33 26.95
N GLU A 450 -1.57 20.87 27.78
CA GLU A 450 -1.48 22.26 28.23
C GLU A 450 -0.21 22.50 29.05
N PHE A 451 0.15 21.58 29.94
CA PHE A 451 1.37 21.70 30.73
C PHE A 451 2.64 21.66 29.85
N VAL A 452 2.66 20.83 28.81
CA VAL A 452 3.76 20.80 27.83
C VAL A 452 3.80 22.10 27.02
N ARG A 453 2.66 22.54 26.48
CA ARG A 453 2.54 23.78 25.68
C ARG A 453 2.95 25.02 26.46
N ASP A 454 2.56 25.09 27.74
CA ASP A 454 2.88 26.19 28.66
C ASP A 454 4.31 26.09 29.24
N LYS A 455 5.10 25.09 28.84
CA LYS A 455 6.46 24.82 29.33
C LYS A 455 6.54 24.57 30.84
N LYS A 456 5.45 24.12 31.45
CA LYS A 456 5.40 23.61 32.83
C LYS A 456 6.02 22.21 32.92
N LEU A 457 5.84 21.44 31.86
CA LEU A 457 6.56 20.21 31.56
C LEU A 457 7.54 20.49 30.41
N ILE A 458 8.83 20.28 30.62
CA ILE A 458 9.87 20.51 29.59
C ILE A 458 10.53 19.20 29.26
N ALA A 459 10.58 18.85 27.97
CA ALA A 459 11.18 17.62 27.48
C ALA A 459 12.61 17.43 28.04
N PHE A 460 12.83 16.26 28.64
CA PHE A 460 14.12 15.85 29.16
C PHE A 460 14.68 14.75 28.26
N LYS A 461 15.86 14.98 27.69
CA LYS A 461 16.50 14.04 26.78
C LYS A 461 17.57 13.23 27.50
N GLY A 462 17.38 11.91 27.51
CA GLY A 462 18.41 10.95 27.94
C GLY A 462 19.55 10.86 26.93
N GLU A 463 20.59 10.11 27.31
CA GLU A 463 21.69 9.80 26.39
C GLU A 463 21.26 8.69 25.44
N GLU A 464 21.32 8.92 24.14
CA GLU A 464 21.02 7.88 23.15
C GLU A 464 22.13 6.82 23.12
N VAL A 465 21.80 5.61 23.55
CA VAL A 465 22.75 4.49 23.66
C VAL A 465 22.61 3.49 22.52
N THR A 466 21.47 3.47 21.82
CA THR A 466 21.22 2.60 20.67
C THR A 466 20.17 3.20 19.75
N ARG A 467 20.29 2.92 18.44
CA ARG A 467 19.40 3.45 17.40
C ARG A 467 19.15 2.46 16.27
N ALA A 468 17.92 1.98 16.13
CA ALA A 468 17.45 1.35 14.89
C ALA A 468 17.13 2.45 13.87
N SER A 469 17.52 2.29 12.60
CA SER A 469 17.34 3.32 11.58
C SER A 469 16.96 2.74 10.23
N ILE A 470 15.77 3.08 9.74
CA ILE A 470 15.31 2.76 8.39
C ILE A 470 15.57 3.97 7.50
N LYS A 471 16.51 3.83 6.57
CA LYS A 471 16.97 4.92 5.70
C LYS A 471 16.21 4.91 4.38
N TYR A 472 15.63 6.05 4.04
CA TYR A 472 14.96 6.27 2.76
C TYR A 472 15.94 6.79 1.71
N LYS A 473 15.93 6.18 0.53
CA LYS A 473 16.61 6.72 -0.65
C LYS A 473 15.66 7.64 -1.40
N GLU A 474 16.16 8.81 -1.83
CA GLU A 474 15.40 9.66 -2.75
C GLU A 474 15.12 8.88 -4.05
N SER A 475 13.84 8.74 -4.40
CA SER A 475 13.43 8.10 -5.65
C SER A 475 13.55 9.09 -6.81
N HIS A 476 14.53 8.87 -7.68
CA HIS A 476 14.70 9.62 -8.92
C HIS A 476 13.95 9.00 -10.12
N LYS A 477 13.08 8.00 -9.89
CA LYS A 477 12.41 7.25 -10.98
C LYS A 477 11.68 8.16 -11.97
N ALA A 478 10.94 9.15 -11.48
CA ALA A 478 10.18 10.07 -12.33
C ALA A 478 11.11 11.03 -13.12
N GLU A 479 12.17 11.54 -12.49
CA GLU A 479 13.16 12.40 -13.15
C GLU A 479 13.90 11.64 -14.25
N ILE A 480 14.38 10.43 -13.95
CA ILE A 480 15.03 9.53 -14.92
C ILE A 480 14.07 9.22 -16.07
N PHE A 481 12.82 8.83 -15.76
CA PHE A 481 11.81 8.56 -16.79
C PHE A 481 11.56 9.77 -17.69
N LEU A 482 11.38 10.96 -17.12
CA LEU A 482 11.17 12.19 -17.89
C LEU A 482 12.39 12.53 -18.75
N THR A 483 13.61 12.43 -18.22
CA THR A 483 14.83 12.65 -18.99
C THR A 483 14.91 11.69 -20.16
N VAL A 484 14.73 10.39 -19.93
CA VAL A 484 14.74 9.36 -21.00
C VAL A 484 13.64 9.64 -22.03
N PHE A 485 12.42 9.96 -21.60
CA PHE A 485 11.29 10.27 -22.46
C PHE A 485 11.59 11.48 -23.37
N PHE A 486 12.08 12.59 -22.80
CA PHE A 486 12.43 13.78 -23.58
C PHE A 486 13.61 13.54 -24.52
N THR A 487 14.64 12.80 -24.08
CA THR A 487 15.78 12.45 -24.95
C THR A 487 15.34 11.61 -26.14
N ILE A 488 14.47 10.62 -25.94
CA ILE A 488 13.90 9.81 -27.04
C ILE A 488 13.03 10.67 -27.95
N PHE A 489 12.14 11.48 -27.37
CA PHE A 489 11.25 12.36 -28.14
C PHE A 489 12.04 13.33 -29.03
N ILE A 490 13.04 14.01 -28.47
CA ILE A 490 13.93 14.92 -29.21
C ILE A 490 14.76 14.12 -30.24
N GLY A 491 15.30 12.96 -29.85
CA GLY A 491 16.08 12.10 -30.73
C GLY A 491 15.31 11.66 -31.98
N ILE A 492 14.04 11.29 -31.84
CA ILE A 492 13.15 10.95 -32.97
C ILE A 492 12.98 12.17 -33.89
N HIS A 493 12.76 13.37 -33.33
CA HIS A 493 12.61 14.58 -34.14
C HIS A 493 13.91 14.94 -34.88
N VAL A 494 15.06 14.83 -34.23
CA VAL A 494 16.38 15.07 -34.83
C VAL A 494 16.67 14.03 -35.93
N LEU A 495 16.37 12.75 -35.70
CA LEU A 495 16.54 11.70 -36.71
C LEU A 495 15.69 11.97 -37.95
N ILE A 496 14.42 12.36 -37.77
CA ILE A 496 13.54 12.74 -38.87
C ILE A 496 14.13 13.93 -39.66
N LEU A 497 14.65 14.95 -38.97
CA LEU A 497 15.31 16.10 -39.59
C LEU A 497 16.62 15.72 -40.32
N TYR A 498 17.41 14.81 -39.77
CA TYR A 498 18.65 14.33 -40.37
C TYR A 498 18.37 13.52 -41.64
N LEU A 499 17.44 12.56 -41.58
CA LEU A 499 17.02 11.78 -42.74
C LEU A 499 16.50 12.70 -43.86
N LYS A 500 15.81 13.78 -43.47
CA LYS A 500 15.37 14.83 -44.38
C LYS A 500 16.53 15.59 -45.03
N TRP A 501 17.50 16.07 -44.25
CA TRP A 501 18.68 16.76 -44.79
C TRP A 501 19.47 15.87 -45.75
N ARG A 502 19.65 14.60 -45.38
CA ARG A 502 20.34 13.61 -46.22
C ARG A 502 19.63 13.41 -47.56
N LYS A 503 18.29 13.33 -47.54
CA LYS A 503 17.48 13.22 -48.77
C LYS A 503 17.63 14.45 -49.67
N VAL A 504 17.53 15.66 -49.12
CA VAL A 504 17.75 16.91 -49.90
C VAL A 504 19.16 16.93 -50.49
N LYS A 505 20.18 16.57 -49.71
CA LYS A 505 21.56 16.55 -50.19
C LYS A 505 21.79 15.54 -51.34
N LEU A 506 21.10 14.40 -51.32
CA LEU A 506 21.10 13.43 -52.43
C LEU A 506 20.43 14.02 -53.67
N GLU A 507 19.25 14.61 -53.53
CA GLU A 507 18.54 15.28 -54.64
C GLU A 507 19.37 16.43 -55.23
N THR A 508 20.05 17.24 -54.41
CA THR A 508 20.93 18.32 -54.89
C THR A 508 22.15 17.78 -55.65
N LYS A 509 22.76 16.68 -55.18
CA LYS A 509 23.88 16.05 -55.90
C LYS A 509 23.46 15.53 -57.28
N GLU A 510 22.28 14.91 -57.38
CA GLU A 510 21.74 14.45 -58.66
C GLU A 510 21.49 15.61 -59.62
N ILE A 511 20.97 16.74 -59.12
CA ILE A 511 20.77 17.96 -59.91
C ILE A 511 22.11 18.55 -60.38
N ASP A 512 23.11 18.64 -59.51
CA ASP A 512 24.44 19.17 -59.85
C ASP A 512 25.15 18.31 -60.92
N GLU A 513 25.02 16.99 -60.84
CA GLU A 513 25.52 16.08 -61.88
C GLU A 513 24.79 16.27 -63.21
N GLU A 514 23.47 16.47 -63.19
CA GLU A 514 22.68 16.70 -64.39
C GLU A 514 23.01 18.07 -65.03
N ILE A 515 23.22 19.13 -64.24
CA ILE A 515 23.70 20.43 -64.71
C ILE A 515 25.10 20.30 -65.35
N LYS A 516 26.03 19.59 -64.70
CA LYS A 516 27.37 19.32 -65.27
C LYS A 516 27.28 18.60 -66.61
N ARG A 517 26.39 17.61 -66.75
CA ARG A 517 26.16 16.90 -68.03
C ARG A 517 25.60 17.83 -69.10
N GLN A 518 24.66 18.71 -68.76
CA GLN A 518 24.10 19.67 -69.72
C GLN A 518 25.14 20.71 -70.16
N ASN A 519 25.90 21.27 -69.23
CA ASN A 519 26.98 22.22 -69.54
C ASN A 519 27.99 21.61 -70.50
N LYS A 520 28.41 20.35 -70.27
CA LYS A 520 29.34 19.63 -71.14
C LYS A 520 28.80 19.39 -72.57
N LYS A 521 27.47 19.35 -72.75
CA LYS A 521 26.82 19.27 -74.08
C LYS A 521 26.72 20.62 -74.78
N ILE A 522 26.63 21.72 -74.02
CA ILE A 522 26.48 23.09 -74.53
C ILE A 522 27.84 23.73 -74.84
N GLU A 523 28.88 23.36 -74.10
CA GLU A 523 30.27 23.86 -74.26
C GLU A 523 30.81 23.81 -75.70
N PRO A 524 30.62 22.72 -76.48
CA PRO A 524 31.04 22.67 -77.88
C PRO A 524 30.21 23.59 -78.79
N LEU A 525 28.92 23.78 -78.48
CA LEU A 525 28.00 24.62 -79.25
C LEU A 525 28.31 26.12 -79.05
N ILE A 526 28.67 26.53 -77.83
CA ILE A 526 29.14 27.89 -77.54
C ILE A 526 30.47 28.16 -78.26
N LYS A 527 31.41 27.19 -78.19
CA LYS A 527 32.70 27.30 -78.88
C LYS A 527 32.52 27.43 -80.40
N SER A 528 31.67 26.60 -81.00
CA SER A 528 31.29 26.69 -82.41
C SER A 528 30.61 28.01 -82.81
N TYR A 529 29.92 28.69 -81.89
CA TYR A 529 29.26 29.96 -82.16
C TYR A 529 30.23 31.14 -82.07
N ASN A 530 31.21 31.07 -81.17
CA ASN A 530 32.28 32.07 -81.06
C ASN A 530 33.30 31.96 -82.20
N ASP A 531 33.65 30.74 -82.62
CA ASP A 531 34.53 30.47 -83.78
C ASP A 531 33.92 30.90 -85.13
N LYS A 532 32.63 31.26 -85.17
CA LYS A 532 31.94 31.83 -86.35
C LYS A 532 31.87 33.35 -86.35
N LYS A 533 32.37 34.02 -85.30
CA LYS A 533 32.35 35.48 -85.13
C LYS A 533 33.75 36.13 -85.18
N GLU A 534 34.80 35.34 -85.29
CA GLU A 534 36.12 35.73 -85.82
C GLU A 534 36.23 35.27 -87.27
#